data_AF-C3XSH7-F1
#
_entry.id   AF-C3XSH7-F1
#
_cell.length_a   1.000
_cell.length_b   1.000
_cell.length_c   1.000
_cell.angle_alpha   90.00
_cell.angle_beta   90.00
_cell.angle_gamma   90.00
#
_symmetry.space_group_name_H-M   'P 1'
#
loop_
_entity.id
_entity.type
_entity.pdbx_description
1 polymer ?
#
loop_
_entity_poly.entity_id
_entity_poly.type
_entity_poly.pdbx_seq_one_letter_code
_entity_poly.pdbx_strand_id
1 'polypeptide(L)'
;LTLYTAPNENDCSFESDICSWMQDTNDDFDWTRASGSTVSVGTGPAVDHTTLTDSGFYMYIEASGQQLNDSAKLMSKSFTATNAGVCMKFWYQMYGSSVGQLNIYARTPGVPDIIIWRMRGNRGPQWNYAQVHITADSPNEV
;
A
#
# COMPACT_ATOMS: atom_id res chain seq x y z
N LEU A 1 11.64 0.13 -30.01
CA LEU A 1 12.18 0.94 -28.89
C LEU A 1 11.09 0.99 -27.83
N THR A 2 11.24 0.23 -26.75
CA THR A 2 10.33 0.33 -25.60
C THR A 2 10.89 1.43 -24.72
N LEU A 3 10.25 2.60 -24.70
CA LEU A 3 10.61 3.69 -23.81
C LEU A 3 10.15 3.29 -22.41
N TYR A 4 11.05 2.74 -21.59
CA TYR A 4 10.82 2.64 -20.15
C TYR A 4 10.91 4.06 -19.60
N THR A 5 9.79 4.59 -19.11
CA THR A 5 9.82 5.77 -18.24
C THR A 5 10.65 5.41 -17.01
N ALA A 6 11.60 6.27 -16.63
CA ALA A 6 12.37 6.07 -15.41
C ALA A 6 11.40 5.93 -14.20
N PRO A 7 11.70 5.06 -13.22
CA PRO A 7 10.89 4.95 -12.02
C PRO A 7 10.75 6.33 -11.36
N ASN A 8 9.53 6.68 -10.97
CA ASN A 8 9.27 7.90 -10.18
C ASN A 8 9.83 7.71 -8.76
N GLU A 9 10.12 8.79 -8.03
CA GLU A 9 10.60 8.73 -6.63
C GLU A 9 9.65 7.98 -5.68
N ASN A 10 8.39 7.78 -6.08
CA ASN A 10 7.36 7.09 -5.31
C ASN A 10 7.17 5.62 -5.76
N ASP A 11 7.84 5.17 -6.83
CA ASP A 11 7.79 3.77 -7.25
C ASP A 11 8.60 2.93 -6.27
N CYS A 12 7.95 1.98 -5.62
CA CYS A 12 8.59 1.13 -4.62
C CYS A 12 8.16 -0.33 -4.76
N SER A 13 9.12 -1.20 -5.06
CA SER A 13 8.93 -2.65 -5.03
C SER A 13 9.25 -3.26 -3.67
N PHE A 14 9.76 -2.46 -2.74
CA PHE A 14 10.23 -2.89 -1.42
C PHE A 14 11.41 -3.85 -1.41
N GLU A 15 12.10 -4.10 -2.54
CA GLU A 15 13.17 -5.13 -2.61
C GLU A 15 14.45 -4.78 -1.82
N SER A 16 14.74 -3.49 -1.62
CA SER A 16 15.91 -3.04 -0.84
C SER A 16 15.53 -2.46 0.52
N ASP A 17 14.50 -1.62 0.55
CA ASP A 17 14.02 -0.86 1.71
C ASP A 17 12.56 -0.41 1.48
N ILE A 18 12.08 0.59 2.23
CA ILE A 18 10.74 1.19 2.03
C ILE A 18 10.75 2.39 1.07
N CYS A 19 11.84 2.59 0.32
CA CYS A 19 12.05 3.69 -0.61
C CYS A 19 11.86 5.06 0.07
N SER A 20 10.96 5.90 -0.46
CA SER A 20 10.59 7.22 0.06
C SER A 20 9.35 7.20 0.96
N TRP A 21 8.77 6.02 1.22
CA TRP A 21 7.60 5.88 2.09
C TRP A 21 7.98 6.03 3.57
N MET A 22 7.04 6.54 4.35
CA MET A 22 7.22 6.81 5.78
C MET A 22 6.10 6.15 6.59
N GLN A 23 6.47 5.45 7.65
CA GLN A 23 5.53 4.97 8.66
C GLN A 23 5.03 6.15 9.50
N ASP A 24 3.71 6.25 9.70
CA ASP A 24 3.17 7.08 10.78
C ASP A 24 3.53 6.41 12.11
N THR A 25 3.96 7.20 13.10
CA THR A 25 4.29 6.69 14.43
C THR A 25 3.22 7.04 15.47
N ASN A 26 2.13 7.67 15.03
CA ASN A 26 1.00 8.08 15.88
C ASN A 26 -0.28 7.30 15.53
N ASP A 27 -0.14 6.07 15.05
CA ASP A 27 -1.20 5.11 14.82
C ASP A 27 -1.09 3.93 15.81
N ASP A 28 -1.88 2.87 15.60
CA ASP A 28 -2.05 1.81 16.59
C ASP A 28 -1.01 0.68 16.43
N PHE A 29 -0.54 0.46 15.21
CA PHE A 29 0.51 -0.51 14.86
C PHE A 29 1.17 -0.17 13.52
N ASP A 30 2.27 -0.84 13.20
CA ASP A 30 3.09 -0.51 12.03
C ASP A 30 2.94 -1.49 10.86
N TRP A 31 3.16 -0.99 9.63
CA TRP A 31 3.47 -1.85 8.49
C TRP A 31 4.88 -2.41 8.64
N THR A 32 5.02 -3.69 8.34
CA THR A 32 6.28 -4.42 8.38
C THR A 32 6.69 -4.81 6.98
N ARG A 33 7.96 -4.57 6.62
CA ARG A 33 8.56 -5.12 5.41
C ARG A 33 8.91 -6.59 5.65
N ALA A 34 8.26 -7.50 4.92
CA ALA A 34 8.38 -8.94 5.12
C ALA A 34 8.66 -9.67 3.81
N SER A 35 9.16 -10.90 3.92
CA SER A 35 9.33 -11.84 2.80
C SER A 35 8.77 -13.21 3.19
N GLY A 36 8.38 -13.99 2.18
CA GLY A 36 7.78 -15.30 2.37
C GLY A 36 6.38 -15.25 2.99
N SER A 37 6.00 -16.33 3.67
CA SER A 37 4.66 -16.47 4.27
C SER A 37 4.48 -15.64 5.54
N THR A 38 3.27 -15.16 5.77
CA THR A 38 2.89 -14.45 7.01
C THR A 38 2.84 -15.40 8.21
N VAL A 39 2.93 -14.84 9.42
CA VAL A 39 2.94 -15.61 10.68
C VAL A 39 1.63 -16.35 10.91
N SER A 40 0.51 -15.69 10.62
CA SER A 40 -0.82 -16.28 10.77
C SER A 40 -1.13 -17.33 9.70
N VAL A 41 -1.75 -18.44 10.11
CA VAL A 41 -2.12 -19.53 9.20
C VAL A 41 -3.32 -19.12 8.36
N GLY A 42 -3.28 -19.43 7.07
CA GLY A 42 -4.39 -19.12 6.15
C GLY A 42 -4.52 -17.62 5.84
N THR A 43 -3.42 -16.88 5.94
CA THR A 43 -3.32 -15.47 5.58
C THR A 43 -2.12 -15.24 4.66
N GLY A 44 -2.09 -14.04 4.07
CA GLY A 44 -0.91 -13.49 3.42
C GLY A 44 -0.40 -14.23 2.18
N PRO A 45 0.51 -13.59 1.44
CA PRO A 45 1.12 -14.21 0.28
C PRO A 45 2.14 -15.25 0.71
N ALA A 46 2.31 -16.31 -0.09
CA ALA A 46 3.46 -17.20 0.04
C ALA A 46 4.74 -16.60 -0.59
N VAL A 47 4.56 -15.72 -1.58
CA VAL A 47 5.63 -15.11 -2.38
C VAL A 47 5.28 -13.65 -2.72
N ASP A 48 6.29 -12.80 -2.80
CA ASP A 48 6.14 -11.42 -3.25
C ASP A 48 5.65 -11.33 -4.72
N HIS A 49 4.93 -10.26 -5.05
CA HIS A 49 4.40 -10.02 -6.39
C HIS A 49 5.48 -9.68 -7.42
N THR A 50 6.53 -8.96 -7.04
CA THR A 50 7.58 -8.45 -7.92
C THR A 50 8.48 -9.57 -8.41
N THR A 51 9.01 -10.38 -7.49
CA THR A 51 9.97 -11.45 -7.84
C THR A 51 9.29 -12.79 -8.08
N LEU A 52 8.06 -12.96 -7.60
CA LEU A 52 7.36 -14.25 -7.55
C LEU A 52 8.13 -15.32 -6.77
N THR A 53 8.95 -14.90 -5.80
CA THR A 53 9.71 -15.77 -4.90
C THR A 53 9.38 -15.48 -3.43
N ASP A 54 9.68 -16.44 -2.56
CA ASP A 54 9.59 -16.29 -1.10
C ASP A 54 10.67 -15.38 -0.50
N SER A 55 11.65 -14.99 -1.32
CA SER A 55 12.76 -14.11 -0.99
C SER A 55 12.53 -12.65 -1.39
N GLY A 56 11.52 -12.37 -2.22
CA GLY A 56 11.09 -11.00 -2.52
C GLY A 56 10.33 -10.38 -1.34
N PHE A 57 10.18 -9.05 -1.37
CA PHE A 57 9.71 -8.29 -0.23
C PHE A 57 8.43 -7.50 -0.51
N TYR A 58 7.55 -7.45 0.48
CA TYR A 58 6.31 -6.69 0.44
C TYR A 58 6.04 -6.01 1.78
N MET A 59 5.15 -5.01 1.78
CA MET A 59 4.65 -4.41 3.01
C MET A 59 3.44 -5.19 3.54
N TYR A 60 3.46 -5.46 4.84
CA TYR A 60 2.55 -6.36 5.53
C TYR A 60 2.01 -5.73 6.81
N ILE A 61 0.77 -6.09 7.16
CA ILE A 61 0.21 -5.86 8.49
C ILE A 61 -0.35 -7.15 9.07
N GLU A 62 0.00 -7.47 10.32
CA GLU A 62 -0.61 -8.57 11.04
C GLU A 62 -1.95 -8.13 11.61
N ALA A 63 -3.02 -8.42 10.87
CA ALA A 63 -4.38 -8.13 11.30
C ALA A 63 -4.87 -9.05 12.43
N SER A 64 -4.24 -10.22 12.61
CA SER A 64 -4.66 -11.16 13.66
C SER A 64 -4.24 -10.62 15.04
N GLY A 65 -5.22 -10.44 15.92
CA GLY A 65 -4.99 -9.91 17.26
C GLY A 65 -5.18 -8.39 17.38
N GLN A 66 -5.36 -7.67 16.26
CA GLN A 66 -5.74 -6.26 16.28
C GLN A 66 -7.20 -6.07 16.67
N GLN A 67 -7.53 -4.91 17.22
CA GLN A 67 -8.88 -4.53 17.60
C GLN A 67 -9.62 -3.83 16.46
N LEU A 68 -10.95 -3.72 16.61
CA LEU A 68 -11.76 -2.96 15.68
C LEU A 68 -11.34 -1.48 15.74
N ASN A 69 -11.00 -0.93 14.57
CA ASN A 69 -10.53 0.43 14.32
C ASN A 69 -9.04 0.69 14.59
N ASP A 70 -8.27 -0.31 14.99
CA ASP A 70 -6.81 -0.17 14.98
C ASP A 70 -6.35 0.07 13.53
N SER A 71 -5.36 0.94 13.37
CA SER A 71 -4.86 1.39 12.08
C SER A 71 -3.34 1.41 12.00
N ALA A 72 -2.83 1.17 10.80
CA ALA A 72 -1.45 1.37 10.41
C ALA A 72 -1.40 2.21 9.13
N LYS A 73 -0.56 3.24 9.09
CA LYS A 73 -0.46 4.18 7.97
C LYS A 73 0.96 4.21 7.43
N LEU A 74 1.04 4.02 6.11
CA LEU A 74 2.24 4.20 5.32
C LEU A 74 1.98 5.36 4.36
N MET A 75 2.81 6.39 4.42
CA MET A 75 2.61 7.67 3.73
C MET A 75 3.70 7.88 2.67
N SER A 76 3.29 8.33 1.48
CA SER A 76 4.22 8.68 0.42
C SER A 76 4.97 9.98 0.75
N LYS A 77 6.06 10.24 0.04
CA LYS A 77 6.56 11.62 -0.07
C LYS A 77 5.50 12.48 -0.77
N SER A 78 5.39 13.74 -0.39
CA SER A 78 4.48 14.68 -1.05
C SER A 78 4.85 14.83 -2.54
N PHE A 79 3.84 14.92 -3.40
CA PHE A 79 4.00 15.09 -4.84
C PHE A 79 3.00 16.10 -5.37
N THR A 80 3.35 16.75 -6.49
CA THR A 80 2.46 17.69 -7.17
C THR A 80 1.73 16.97 -8.30
N ALA A 81 0.42 16.77 -8.16
CA ALA A 81 -0.39 16.28 -9.26
C ALA A 81 -0.53 17.37 -10.35
N THR A 82 -0.40 16.98 -11.61
CA THR A 82 -0.65 17.90 -12.74
C THR A 82 -2.12 17.87 -13.16
N ASN A 83 -2.55 18.77 -14.04
CA ASN A 83 -3.90 18.73 -14.62
C ASN A 83 -4.16 17.44 -15.43
N ALA A 84 -3.11 16.81 -15.96
CA ALA A 84 -3.19 15.50 -16.59
C ALA A 84 -3.35 14.35 -15.58
N GLY A 85 -3.14 14.65 -14.30
CA GLY A 85 -3.16 13.72 -13.19
C GLY A 85 -1.95 12.78 -13.13
N VAL A 86 -1.89 12.01 -12.06
CA VAL A 86 -0.96 10.90 -11.83
C VAL A 86 -1.81 9.66 -11.58
N CYS A 87 -1.33 8.49 -12.03
CA CYS A 87 -1.99 7.22 -11.78
C CYS A 87 -1.16 6.40 -10.80
N MET A 88 -1.61 6.31 -9.56
CA MET A 88 -1.03 5.40 -8.58
C MET A 88 -1.47 3.99 -8.94
N LYS A 89 -0.50 3.07 -9.06
CA LYS A 89 -0.74 1.66 -9.40
C LYS A 89 -0.11 0.81 -8.32
N PHE A 90 -0.82 -0.19 -7.84
CA PHE A 90 -0.33 -1.03 -6.76
C PHE A 90 -0.94 -2.43 -6.82
N TRP A 91 -0.27 -3.35 -6.15
CA TRP A 91 -0.74 -4.70 -5.93
C TRP A 91 -1.03 -4.89 -4.45
N TYR A 92 -2.12 -5.57 -4.14
CA TYR A 92 -2.51 -5.86 -2.76
C TYR A 92 -2.99 -7.29 -2.63
N GLN A 93 -2.78 -7.87 -1.45
CA GLN A 93 -3.36 -9.15 -1.09
C GLN A 93 -4.08 -9.03 0.26
N MET A 94 -5.36 -9.41 0.27
CA MET A 94 -6.24 -9.31 1.42
C MET A 94 -6.85 -10.70 1.66
N TYR A 95 -6.11 -11.59 2.34
CA TYR A 95 -6.53 -12.98 2.57
C TYR A 95 -6.50 -13.33 4.06
N GLY A 96 -7.61 -13.88 4.56
CA GLY A 96 -7.78 -14.25 5.96
C GLY A 96 -9.16 -13.85 6.53
N SER A 97 -9.54 -14.45 7.66
CA SER A 97 -10.82 -14.16 8.33
C SER A 97 -10.83 -12.81 9.06
N SER A 98 -9.67 -12.39 9.57
CA SER A 98 -9.49 -11.13 10.32
C SER A 98 -9.19 -9.92 9.42
N VAL A 99 -9.24 -10.10 8.10
CA VAL A 99 -8.93 -9.03 7.14
C VAL A 99 -9.95 -7.89 7.29
N GLY A 100 -9.43 -6.70 7.63
CA GLY A 100 -10.20 -5.47 7.74
C GLY A 100 -10.41 -4.77 6.40
N GLN A 101 -9.89 -3.55 6.28
CA GLN A 101 -10.01 -2.73 5.07
C GLN A 101 -8.68 -2.07 4.73
N LEU A 102 -8.41 -1.94 3.42
CA LEU A 102 -7.30 -1.14 2.89
C LEU A 102 -7.90 0.12 2.26
N ASN A 103 -7.48 1.28 2.73
CA ASN A 103 -7.90 2.57 2.21
C ASN A 103 -6.67 3.30 1.65
N ILE A 104 -6.85 4.03 0.55
CA ILE A 104 -5.89 5.03 0.10
C ILE A 104 -6.55 6.38 0.31
N TYR A 105 -5.86 7.24 1.05
CA TYR A 105 -6.27 8.60 1.31
C TYR A 105 -5.48 9.53 0.41
N ALA A 106 -6.06 10.67 0.09
CA ALA A 106 -5.33 11.81 -0.40
C ALA A 106 -5.31 12.85 0.71
N ARG A 107 -4.12 13.33 1.07
CA ARG A 107 -3.87 14.31 2.14
C ARG A 107 -3.31 15.64 1.61
N THR A 108 -3.86 16.74 2.13
CA THR A 108 -3.35 18.11 1.93
C THR A 108 -3.23 18.75 3.31
N PRO A 109 -2.06 19.32 3.68
CA PRO A 109 -1.90 19.98 4.96
C PRO A 109 -3.00 21.01 5.24
N GLY A 110 -3.66 20.89 6.40
CA GLY A 110 -4.74 21.79 6.80
C GLY A 110 -6.12 21.46 6.20
N VAL A 111 -6.23 20.40 5.40
CA VAL A 111 -7.49 19.91 4.83
C VAL A 111 -7.76 18.49 5.35
N PRO A 112 -9.01 18.11 5.64
CA PRO A 112 -9.34 16.73 5.99
C PRO A 112 -8.96 15.74 4.89
N ASP A 113 -8.39 14.59 5.28
CA ASP A 113 -8.03 13.50 4.37
C ASP A 113 -9.26 12.98 3.60
N ILE A 114 -9.08 12.70 2.31
CA ILE A 114 -10.15 12.22 1.43
C ILE A 114 -9.86 10.77 1.02
N ILE A 115 -10.80 9.85 1.21
CA ILE A 115 -10.65 8.48 0.69
C ILE A 115 -10.81 8.49 -0.83
N ILE A 116 -9.75 8.13 -1.55
CA ILE A 116 -9.74 8.04 -3.02
C ILE A 116 -9.87 6.61 -3.53
N TRP A 117 -9.55 5.61 -2.69
CA TRP A 117 -9.79 4.21 -2.98
C TRP A 117 -9.97 3.39 -1.71
N ARG A 118 -10.75 2.32 -1.79
CA ARG A 118 -11.00 1.42 -0.67
C ARG A 118 -11.30 0.00 -1.12
N MET A 119 -10.77 -0.96 -0.38
CA MET A 119 -11.15 -2.36 -0.44
C MET A 119 -11.42 -2.92 0.96
N ARG A 120 -12.39 -3.84 1.07
CA ARG A 120 -12.84 -4.41 2.35
C ARG A 120 -12.85 -5.93 2.34
N GLY A 121 -12.51 -6.53 3.46
CA GLY A 121 -12.63 -7.96 3.71
C GLY A 121 -11.75 -8.82 2.82
N ASN A 122 -11.93 -10.13 2.95
CA ASN A 122 -11.19 -11.15 2.22
C ASN A 122 -11.44 -11.06 0.69
N ARG A 123 -10.35 -11.13 -0.08
CA ARG A 123 -10.31 -11.09 -1.55
C ARG A 123 -9.69 -12.34 -2.16
N GLY A 124 -9.35 -13.34 -1.35
CA GLY A 124 -8.69 -14.56 -1.78
C GLY A 124 -7.16 -14.45 -1.76
N PRO A 125 -6.46 -15.58 -1.97
CA PRO A 125 -5.01 -15.71 -1.78
C PRO A 125 -4.19 -15.15 -2.94
N GLN A 126 -4.81 -14.60 -3.99
CA GLN A 126 -4.09 -14.01 -5.11
C GLN A 126 -3.76 -12.54 -4.88
N TRP A 127 -2.64 -12.09 -5.44
CA TRP A 127 -2.36 -10.66 -5.61
C TRP A 127 -3.39 -10.03 -6.55
N ASN A 128 -3.93 -8.88 -6.14
CA ASN A 128 -4.92 -8.13 -6.91
C ASN A 128 -4.33 -6.79 -7.33
N TYR A 129 -4.54 -6.42 -8.59
CA TYR A 129 -4.14 -5.14 -9.13
C TYR A 129 -5.19 -4.06 -8.86
N ALA A 130 -4.75 -2.86 -8.51
CA ALA A 130 -5.58 -1.68 -8.46
C ALA A 130 -4.83 -0.45 -8.96
N GLN A 131 -5.60 0.54 -9.39
CA GLN A 131 -5.08 1.84 -9.77
C GLN A 131 -6.03 2.95 -9.35
N VAL A 132 -5.47 4.12 -9.04
CA VAL A 132 -6.21 5.32 -8.63
C VAL A 132 -5.67 6.50 -9.42
N HIS A 133 -6.59 7.27 -10.01
CA HIS A 133 -6.26 8.48 -10.74
C HIS A 133 -6.37 9.69 -9.79
N ILE A 134 -5.30 10.48 -9.71
CA ILE A 134 -5.13 11.61 -8.79
C ILE A 134 -4.88 12.86 -9.63
N THR A 135 -5.71 13.89 -9.52
CA THR A 135 -5.63 15.11 -10.35
C THR A 135 -5.12 16.31 -9.55
N ALA A 136 -4.86 17.45 -10.20
CA ALA A 136 -4.40 18.68 -9.51
C ALA A 136 -5.38 19.24 -8.47
N ASP A 137 -6.68 18.91 -8.57
CA ASP A 137 -7.67 19.23 -7.54
C ASP A 137 -7.63 18.25 -6.35
N SER A 138 -6.86 17.17 -6.49
CA SER A 138 -6.68 16.15 -5.47
C SER A 138 -5.55 16.54 -4.52
N PRO A 139 -5.60 16.08 -3.27
CA PRO A 139 -4.54 16.32 -2.31
C PRO A 139 -3.15 15.76 -2.68
N ASN A 140 -2.07 16.31 -2.09
CA ASN A 140 -0.66 16.17 -2.53
C ASN A 140 0.17 15.07 -1.84
N GLU A 141 -0.47 14.12 -1.17
CA GLU A 141 0.17 13.00 -0.45
C GLU A 141 -0.81 11.82 -0.41
N VAL A 142 -0.31 10.59 -0.51
CA VAL A 142 -1.12 9.35 -0.44
C VAL A 142 -0.62 8.36 0.59
#